data_AF-A0A5T0UGH6-F1
#
_entry.id   AF-A0A5T0UGH6-F1
#
_cell.length_a   1.000
_cell.length_b   1.000
_cell.length_c   1.000
_cell.angle_alpha   90.00
_cell.angle_beta   90.00
_cell.angle_gamma   90.00
#
_symmetry.space_group_name_H-M   'P 1'
#
loop_
_entity.id
_entity.type
_entity.pdbx_description
1 polymer ?
#
loop_
_entity_poly.entity_id
_entity_poly.type
_entity_poly.pdbx_seq_one_letter_code
_entity_poly.pdbx_strand_id
1 'polypeptide(L)'
;TQCYFIAYGNELQMQRSYFGTVAALKRLEDVEKISAEVIHEGDVFEIGANAEMETIVKTFEPKFENQDKPLVGAFAMIKKTDGAVSFTIMTKREIDQSWSQSRNKANAVQQNFSQEMAKRTVLNRAAKMFINTSDDSDLLSGAINQTTENEYDDDRNERRDVTPKDKQAENLFTQALEQPVEQTQEEPKEKPKSKKTTAKTA
;
A
#
# COMPACT_ATOMS: atom_id res chain seq x y z
N THR A 1 5.32 12.40 -3.06
CA THR A 1 4.34 11.30 -2.87
C THR A 1 4.80 10.13 -3.69
N GLN A 2 4.84 8.92 -3.12
CA GLN A 2 5.20 7.70 -3.85
C GLN A 2 3.92 6.98 -4.28
N CYS A 3 3.83 6.60 -5.55
CA CYS A 3 2.74 5.82 -6.12
C CYS A 3 3.32 4.73 -7.03
N TYR A 4 2.53 3.68 -7.23
CA TYR A 4 2.84 2.60 -8.15
C TYR A 4 1.89 2.68 -9.34
N PHE A 5 2.43 2.66 -10.54
CA PHE A 5 1.64 2.46 -11.74
C PHE A 5 1.64 0.97 -12.07
N ILE A 6 0.46 0.36 -12.08
CA ILE A 6 0.28 -1.06 -12.35
C ILE A 6 -0.51 -1.20 -13.64
N ALA A 7 0.10 -1.84 -14.64
CA ALA A 7 -0.56 -2.15 -15.89
C ALA A 7 -1.46 -3.38 -15.72
N TYR A 8 -2.73 -3.23 -16.08
CA TYR A 8 -3.71 -4.30 -16.11
C TYR A 8 -4.30 -4.42 -17.52
N GLY A 9 -3.75 -5.36 -18.31
CA GLY A 9 -4.14 -5.49 -19.71
C GLY A 9 -3.78 -4.21 -20.48
N ASN A 10 -4.79 -3.50 -20.98
CA ASN A 10 -4.62 -2.25 -21.73
C ASN A 10 -4.80 -0.99 -20.87
N GLU A 11 -4.97 -1.12 -19.55
CA GLU A 11 -5.20 0.01 -18.64
C GLU A 11 -4.02 0.20 -17.68
N LEU A 12 -3.59 1.44 -17.46
CA LEU A 12 -2.61 1.79 -16.44
C LEU A 12 -3.33 2.36 -15.22
N GLN A 13 -3.26 1.65 -14.10
CA GLN A 13 -3.86 2.10 -12.85
C GLN A 13 -2.79 2.67 -11.92
N MET A 14 -3.03 3.88 -11.41
CA MET A 14 -2.22 4.46 -10.34
C MET A 14 -2.77 4.00 -8.99
N GLN A 15 -1.93 3.32 -8.22
CA GLN A 15 -2.20 2.95 -6.84
C GLN A 15 -1.25 3.66 -5.89
N ARG A 16 -1.74 4.05 -4.72
CA ARG A 16 -0.88 4.64 -3.68
C ARG A 16 -0.03 3.57 -3.03
N SER A 17 1.23 3.91 -2.77
CA SER A 17 2.06 3.07 -1.90
C SER A 17 1.68 3.28 -0.44
N TYR A 18 2.04 2.31 0.41
CA TYR A 18 1.94 2.46 1.87
C TYR A 18 2.56 3.77 2.35
N PHE A 19 3.80 4.06 1.90
CA PHE A 19 4.48 5.31 2.19
C PHE A 19 3.77 6.55 1.60
N GLY A 20 3.09 6.38 0.46
CA GLY A 20 2.23 7.40 -0.13
C GLY A 20 1.06 7.77 0.77
N THR A 21 0.37 6.77 1.35
CA THR A 21 -0.72 6.97 2.32
C THR A 21 -0.19 7.63 3.60
N VAL A 22 0.91 7.12 4.16
CA VAL A 22 1.55 7.72 5.35
C VAL A 22 1.95 9.17 5.08
N ALA A 23 2.56 9.45 3.92
CA ALA A 23 2.95 10.81 3.56
C ALA A 23 1.75 11.73 3.34
N ALA A 24 0.61 11.22 2.85
CA ALA A 24 -0.62 11.99 2.72
C ALA A 24 -1.18 12.36 4.08
N LEU A 25 -1.29 11.38 4.99
CA LEU A 25 -1.74 11.64 6.36
C LEU A 25 -0.83 12.62 7.10
N LYS A 26 0.50 12.50 6.96
CA LYS A 26 1.47 13.42 7.59
C LYS A 26 1.43 14.86 7.04
N ARG A 27 0.78 15.10 5.89
CA ARG A 27 0.59 16.47 5.37
C ARG A 27 -0.60 17.17 6.00
N LEU A 28 -1.52 16.42 6.62
CA LEU A 28 -2.63 16.99 7.35
C LEU A 28 -2.09 17.63 8.63
N GLU A 29 -2.42 18.90 8.86
CA GLU A 29 -1.93 19.67 10.02
C GLU A 29 -2.44 19.10 11.35
N ASP A 30 -3.55 18.35 11.33
CA ASP A 30 -4.17 17.75 12.49
C ASP A 30 -3.57 16.38 12.86
N VAL A 31 -2.65 15.81 12.06
CA VAL A 31 -2.07 14.47 12.32
C VAL A 31 -0.65 14.58 12.90
N GLU A 32 -0.47 14.08 14.13
CA GLU A 32 0.82 14.07 14.83
C GLU A 32 1.60 12.77 14.58
N LYS A 33 0.94 11.61 14.78
CA LYS A 33 1.61 10.30 14.73
C LYS A 33 0.71 9.24 14.10
N ILE A 34 1.33 8.38 13.29
CA ILE A 34 0.68 7.28 12.60
C ILE A 34 1.47 6.01 12.91
N SER A 35 0.79 4.93 13.26
CA SER A 35 1.38 3.61 13.48
C SER A 35 0.41 2.51 13.09
N ALA A 36 0.92 1.38 12.62
CA ALA A 36 0.13 0.19 12.35
C ALA A 36 0.91 -1.04 12.81
N GLU A 37 0.23 -1.94 13.52
CA GLU A 37 0.82 -3.15 14.05
C GLU A 37 -0.08 -4.37 13.83
N VAL A 38 0.55 -5.53 13.87
CA VAL A 38 -0.12 -6.83 13.72
C VAL A 38 -0.27 -7.51 15.07
N ILE A 39 -1.29 -8.35 15.18
CA ILE A 39 -1.60 -9.11 16.39
C ILE A 39 -1.41 -10.58 16.04
N HIS A 40 -0.48 -11.24 16.70
CA HIS A 40 -0.23 -12.66 16.54
C HIS A 40 -1.00 -13.47 17.58
N GLU A 41 -1.16 -14.76 17.30
CA GLU A 41 -1.74 -15.70 18.24
C GLU A 41 -0.92 -15.74 19.55
N GLY A 42 -1.59 -15.47 20.67
CA GLY A 42 -0.96 -15.45 21.99
C GLY A 42 -0.39 -14.09 22.43
N ASP A 43 -0.54 -13.05 21.61
CA ASP A 43 -0.30 -11.67 22.06
C ASP A 43 -1.40 -11.21 23.01
N VAL A 44 -1.07 -10.33 23.96
CA VAL A 44 -2.07 -9.70 24.81
C VAL A 44 -2.65 -8.51 24.05
N PHE A 45 -3.92 -8.61 23.67
CA PHE A 45 -4.62 -7.54 22.97
C PHE A 45 -6.03 -7.36 23.51
N GLU A 46 -6.29 -6.20 24.10
CA GLU A 46 -7.59 -5.87 24.70
C GLU A 46 -8.17 -4.60 24.09
N ILE A 47 -9.45 -4.66 23.74
CA ILE A 47 -10.20 -3.52 23.21
C ILE A 47 -11.21 -3.00 24.22
N GLY A 48 -11.60 -1.74 24.06
CA GLY A 48 -12.68 -1.13 24.80
C GLY A 48 -13.46 -0.16 23.93
N ALA A 49 -14.39 0.54 24.57
CA ALA A 49 -15.06 1.70 24.00
C ALA A 49 -14.75 2.93 24.86
N ASN A 50 -14.55 4.09 24.22
CA ASN A 50 -14.51 5.37 24.92
C ASN A 50 -15.94 5.87 25.22
N ALA A 51 -16.05 7.06 25.83
CA ALA A 51 -17.36 7.67 26.15
C ALA A 51 -18.20 8.00 24.91
N GLU A 52 -17.57 8.08 23.74
CA GLU A 52 -18.18 8.39 22.44
C GLU A 52 -18.50 7.13 21.63
N MET A 53 -18.40 5.94 22.26
CA MET A 53 -18.67 4.64 21.63
C MET A 53 -17.66 4.25 20.53
N GLU A 54 -16.52 4.94 20.45
CA GLU A 54 -15.44 4.57 19.55
C GLU A 54 -14.60 3.44 20.15
N THR A 55 -14.14 2.52 19.29
CA THR A 55 -13.29 1.42 19.72
C THR A 55 -11.87 1.93 20.04
N ILE A 56 -11.37 1.59 21.22
CA ILE A 56 -10.02 1.93 21.66
C ILE A 56 -9.21 0.66 21.96
N VAL A 57 -7.90 0.72 21.75
CA VAL A 57 -6.97 -0.32 22.23
C VAL A 57 -6.58 0.02 23.66
N LYS A 58 -6.89 -0.87 24.61
CA LYS A 58 -6.53 -0.71 26.03
C LYS A 58 -5.12 -1.20 26.30
N THR A 59 -4.81 -2.39 25.80
CA THR A 59 -3.54 -3.08 26.05
C THR A 59 -3.09 -3.77 24.77
N PHE A 60 -1.82 -3.59 24.43
CA PHE A 60 -1.14 -4.35 23.39
C PHE A 60 0.28 -4.70 23.85
N GLU A 61 0.53 -5.98 24.09
CA GLU A 61 1.85 -6.49 24.47
C GLU A 61 2.27 -7.60 23.51
N PRO A 62 3.02 -7.27 22.45
CA PRO A 62 3.55 -8.27 21.53
C PRO A 62 4.70 -9.04 22.20
N LYS A 63 4.71 -10.36 22.04
CA LYS A 63 5.84 -11.18 22.48
C LYS A 63 6.71 -11.57 21.30
N PHE A 64 8.03 -11.51 21.49
CA PHE A 64 8.98 -11.91 20.46
C PHE A 64 8.74 -13.36 19.98
N GLU A 65 8.43 -14.27 20.90
CA GLU A 65 8.13 -15.68 20.61
C GLU A 65 6.87 -15.89 19.76
N ASN A 66 6.00 -14.88 19.65
CA ASN A 66 4.76 -14.96 18.87
C ASN A 66 4.93 -14.43 17.44
N GLN A 67 6.07 -13.83 17.09
CA GLN A 67 6.27 -13.19 15.78
C GLN A 67 6.17 -14.17 14.59
N ASP A 68 6.48 -15.45 14.83
CA ASP A 68 6.37 -16.53 13.83
C ASP A 68 5.01 -17.24 13.85
N LYS A 69 4.11 -16.86 14.78
CA LYS A 69 2.78 -17.47 14.90
C LYS A 69 1.80 -16.88 13.88
N PRO A 70 0.66 -17.53 13.63
CA PRO A 70 -0.36 -16.99 12.74
C PRO A 70 -0.86 -15.61 13.17
N LEU A 71 -1.16 -14.76 12.18
CA LEU A 71 -1.83 -13.48 12.41
C LEU A 71 -3.28 -13.70 12.82
N VAL A 72 -3.71 -13.03 13.89
CA VAL A 72 -5.11 -12.99 14.35
C VAL A 72 -5.80 -11.68 13.93
N GLY A 73 -5.03 -10.61 13.73
CA GLY A 73 -5.55 -9.33 13.27
C GLY A 73 -4.46 -8.28 13.08
N ALA A 74 -4.88 -7.05 12.83
CA ALA A 74 -4.02 -5.88 12.79
C ALA A 74 -4.80 -4.65 13.25
N PHE A 75 -4.07 -3.63 13.71
CA PHE A 75 -4.65 -2.36 14.08
C PHE A 75 -3.78 -1.20 13.61
N ALA A 76 -4.42 -0.07 13.34
CA ALA A 76 -3.77 1.21 13.08
C ALA A 76 -4.19 2.22 14.14
N MET A 77 -3.27 3.12 14.46
CA MET A 77 -3.45 4.24 15.37
C MET A 77 -3.05 5.52 14.64
N ILE A 78 -3.95 6.50 14.66
CA ILE A 78 -3.69 7.87 14.21
C ILE A 78 -3.91 8.78 15.40
N LYS A 79 -2.85 9.43 15.86
CA LYS A 79 -2.88 10.44 16.91
C LYS A 79 -2.93 11.81 16.28
N LYS A 80 -3.89 12.62 16.70
CA LYS A 80 -4.05 14.01 16.30
C LYS A 80 -3.25 14.95 17.20
N THR A 81 -3.01 16.16 16.72
CA THR A 81 -2.27 17.21 17.45
C THR A 81 -3.01 17.73 18.69
N ASP A 82 -4.35 17.58 18.74
CA ASP A 82 -5.18 17.86 19.91
C ASP A 82 -5.10 16.78 21.01
N GLY A 83 -4.39 15.68 20.75
CA GLY A 83 -4.24 14.54 21.64
C GLY A 83 -5.28 13.44 21.46
N ALA A 84 -6.28 13.61 20.60
CA ALA A 84 -7.23 12.57 20.26
C ALA A 84 -6.53 11.41 19.53
N VAL A 85 -6.94 10.18 19.83
CA VAL A 85 -6.35 8.97 19.24
C VAL A 85 -7.46 8.13 18.63
N SER A 86 -7.42 7.96 17.31
CA SER A 86 -8.32 7.08 16.60
C SER A 86 -7.66 5.73 16.35
N PHE A 87 -8.35 4.66 16.75
CA PHE A 87 -7.93 3.30 16.45
C PHE A 87 -8.82 2.68 15.39
N THR A 88 -8.21 1.96 14.46
CA THR A 88 -8.92 1.09 13.51
C THR A 88 -8.39 -0.31 13.69
N ILE A 89 -9.27 -1.27 13.94
CA ILE A 89 -8.92 -2.65 14.22
C ILE A 89 -9.57 -3.53 13.17
N MET A 90 -8.83 -4.51 12.66
CA MET A 90 -9.34 -5.50 11.73
C MET A 90 -8.91 -6.89 12.19
N THR A 91 -9.87 -7.81 12.21
CA THR A 91 -9.61 -9.24 12.38
C THR A 91 -8.94 -9.81 11.13
N LYS A 92 -8.21 -10.92 11.28
CA LYS A 92 -7.62 -11.65 10.15
C LYS A 92 -8.68 -12.01 9.09
N ARG A 93 -9.89 -12.35 9.52
CA ARG A 93 -11.02 -12.63 8.63
C ARG A 93 -11.42 -11.43 7.77
N GLU A 94 -11.48 -10.24 8.35
CA GLU A 94 -11.79 -9.01 7.59
C GLU A 94 -10.65 -8.64 6.64
N ILE A 95 -9.41 -8.86 7.06
CA ILE A 95 -8.22 -8.66 6.21
C ILE A 95 -8.25 -9.63 5.03
N ASP A 96 -8.53 -10.91 5.26
CA ASP A 96 -8.62 -11.92 4.21
C ASP A 96 -9.78 -11.63 3.25
N GLN A 97 -10.91 -11.16 3.76
CA GLN A 97 -12.03 -10.71 2.94
C GLN A 97 -11.62 -9.52 2.06
N SER A 98 -10.88 -8.56 2.60
CA SER A 98 -10.31 -7.45 1.82
C SER A 98 -9.36 -7.95 0.72
N TRP A 99 -8.51 -8.92 1.03
CA TRP A 99 -7.59 -9.51 0.05
C TRP A 99 -8.28 -10.39 -0.99
N SER A 100 -9.42 -11.00 -0.67
CA SER A 100 -10.19 -11.80 -1.65
C SER A 100 -10.77 -10.96 -2.78
N GLN A 101 -10.92 -9.65 -2.57
CA GLN A 101 -11.36 -8.70 -3.61
C GLN A 101 -10.22 -8.30 -4.55
N SER A 102 -8.97 -8.68 -4.25
CA SER A 102 -7.84 -8.35 -5.14
C SER A 102 -7.97 -9.09 -6.48
N ARG A 103 -7.59 -8.38 -7.57
CA ARG A 103 -7.56 -8.95 -8.92
C ARG A 103 -6.61 -10.16 -9.03
N ASN A 104 -5.62 -10.25 -8.14
CA ASN A 104 -4.70 -11.39 -8.11
C ASN A 104 -5.32 -12.54 -7.29
N LYS A 105 -6.02 -13.44 -7.96
CA LYS A 105 -6.69 -14.59 -7.32
C LYS A 105 -5.75 -15.51 -6.52
N ALA A 106 -4.45 -15.50 -6.83
CA ALA A 106 -3.47 -16.32 -6.10
C ALA A 106 -3.05 -15.69 -4.76
N ASN A 107 -3.26 -14.37 -4.57
CA ASN A 107 -2.88 -13.62 -3.36
C ASN A 107 -1.46 -13.95 -2.83
N ALA A 108 -0.52 -14.28 -3.73
CA ALA A 108 0.79 -14.80 -3.35
C ALA A 108 1.63 -13.77 -2.54
N VAL A 109 1.50 -12.48 -2.87
CA VAL A 109 2.20 -11.41 -2.12
C VAL A 109 1.62 -11.29 -0.72
N GLN A 110 0.29 -11.33 -0.59
CA GLN A 110 -0.41 -11.27 0.69
C GLN A 110 -0.10 -12.48 1.57
N GLN A 111 0.12 -13.66 0.97
CA GLN A 111 0.53 -14.84 1.73
C GLN A 111 2.01 -14.78 2.15
N ASN A 112 2.91 -14.36 1.26
CA ASN A 112 4.35 -14.29 1.55
C ASN A 112 4.71 -13.15 2.50
N PHE A 113 3.98 -12.03 2.44
CA PHE A 113 4.24 -10.82 3.22
C PHE A 113 2.98 -10.40 4.01
N SER A 114 2.39 -11.37 4.70
CA SER A 114 1.11 -11.19 5.40
C SER A 114 1.12 -10.07 6.44
N GLN A 115 2.23 -9.90 7.17
CA GLN A 115 2.36 -8.86 8.18
C GLN A 115 2.32 -7.46 7.56
N GLU A 116 3.18 -7.20 6.57
CA GLU A 116 3.26 -5.90 5.89
C GLU A 116 1.96 -5.56 5.16
N MET A 117 1.35 -6.57 4.53
CA MET A 117 0.07 -6.39 3.84
C MET A 117 -1.07 -6.12 4.82
N ALA A 118 -1.08 -6.76 6.00
CA ALA A 118 -2.08 -6.51 7.02
C ALA A 118 -1.96 -5.08 7.58
N LYS A 119 -0.73 -4.62 7.86
CA LYS A 119 -0.44 -3.24 8.26
C LYS A 119 -0.92 -2.23 7.21
N ARG A 120 -0.66 -2.49 5.93
CA ARG A 120 -1.16 -1.66 4.82
C ARG A 120 -2.69 -1.61 4.78
N THR A 121 -3.36 -2.75 4.84
CA THR A 121 -4.82 -2.84 4.77
C THR A 121 -5.48 -2.04 5.89
N VAL A 122 -5.04 -2.23 7.13
CA VAL A 122 -5.64 -1.52 8.27
C VAL A 122 -5.31 -0.04 8.27
N LEU A 123 -4.11 0.35 7.84
CA LEU A 123 -3.73 1.75 7.71
C LEU A 123 -4.55 2.46 6.63
N ASN A 124 -4.72 1.86 5.45
CA ASN A 124 -5.52 2.46 4.37
C ASN A 124 -6.98 2.64 4.81
N ARG A 125 -7.53 1.69 5.57
CA ARG A 125 -8.87 1.81 6.17
C ARG A 125 -8.94 2.97 7.16
N ALA A 126 -7.97 3.10 8.06
CA ALA A 126 -7.90 4.20 9.00
C ALA A 126 -7.78 5.55 8.28
N ALA A 127 -6.87 5.62 7.29
CA ALA A 127 -6.59 6.82 6.53
C ALA A 127 -7.79 7.37 5.76
N LYS A 128 -8.69 6.49 5.30
CA LYS A 128 -9.85 6.86 4.49
C LYS A 128 -10.73 7.89 5.18
N MET A 129 -10.98 7.76 6.48
CA MET A 129 -11.82 8.73 7.20
C MET A 129 -11.15 10.11 7.29
N PHE A 130 -9.84 10.14 7.55
CA PHE A 130 -9.09 11.38 7.66
C PHE A 130 -9.03 12.07 6.31
N ILE A 131 -8.52 11.39 5.30
CA ILE A 131 -8.30 11.98 3.97
C ILE A 131 -9.61 12.44 3.32
N ASN A 132 -10.71 11.70 3.49
CA ASN A 132 -11.98 12.06 2.87
C ASN A 132 -12.74 13.16 3.62
N THR A 133 -12.38 13.42 4.89
CA THR A 133 -13.04 14.42 5.74
C THR A 133 -12.18 15.66 5.96
N SER A 134 -10.90 15.63 5.56
CA SER A 134 -10.01 16.79 5.60
C SER A 134 -10.54 17.92 4.71
N ASP A 135 -10.46 19.14 5.22
CA ASP A 135 -10.98 20.35 4.58
C ASP A 135 -10.43 20.52 3.15
N ASP A 136 -11.32 20.96 2.24
CA ASP A 136 -11.32 20.77 0.78
C ASP A 136 -10.28 21.64 0.03
N SER A 137 -9.17 21.97 0.68
CA SER A 137 -8.17 22.91 0.19
C SER A 137 -7.08 22.29 -0.69
N ASP A 138 -7.03 20.96 -0.82
CA ASP A 138 -5.99 20.30 -1.60
C ASP A 138 -6.58 19.66 -2.87
N LEU A 139 -6.20 20.19 -4.04
CA LEU A 139 -6.49 19.59 -5.37
C LEU A 139 -6.05 18.10 -5.43
N LEU A 140 -5.17 17.70 -4.52
CA LEU A 140 -4.74 16.32 -4.27
C LEU A 140 -5.82 15.42 -3.67
N SER A 141 -6.79 15.93 -2.88
CA SER A 141 -7.86 15.18 -2.20
C SER A 141 -8.69 14.35 -3.18
N GLY A 142 -9.08 14.95 -4.31
CA GLY A 142 -9.78 14.24 -5.40
C GLY A 142 -8.95 13.10 -6.00
N ALA A 143 -7.66 13.32 -6.24
CA ALA A 143 -6.75 12.27 -6.72
C ALA A 143 -6.48 11.20 -5.64
N ILE A 144 -6.62 11.52 -4.34
CA ILE A 144 -6.53 10.52 -3.27
C ILE A 144 -7.75 9.59 -3.30
N ASN A 145 -8.93 10.18 -3.40
CA ASN A 145 -10.18 9.44 -3.37
C ASN A 145 -10.24 8.49 -4.56
N GLN A 146 -9.93 8.98 -5.77
CA GLN A 146 -9.87 8.16 -6.99
C GLN A 146 -8.88 7.00 -6.90
N THR A 147 -7.71 7.21 -6.28
CA THR A 147 -6.69 6.16 -6.17
C THR A 147 -6.97 5.14 -5.06
N THR A 148 -7.70 5.56 -4.02
CA THR A 148 -8.17 4.66 -2.95
C THR A 148 -9.33 3.81 -3.43
N GLU A 149 -10.22 4.38 -4.25
CA GLU A 149 -11.33 3.69 -4.92
C GLU A 149 -10.78 2.62 -5.89
N ASN A 150 -9.75 2.95 -6.68
CA ASN A 150 -9.04 2.00 -7.54
C ASN A 150 -8.36 0.81 -6.82
N GLU A 151 -8.21 0.86 -5.48
CA GLU A 151 -7.62 -0.24 -4.71
C GLU A 151 -8.67 -1.33 -4.36
N TYR A 152 -9.97 -1.00 -4.40
CA TYR A 152 -11.06 -1.87 -3.94
C TYR A 152 -12.23 -2.03 -4.92
N ASP A 153 -12.23 -1.38 -6.08
CA ASP A 153 -13.41 -1.36 -6.94
C ASP A 153 -13.69 -2.66 -7.71
N ASP A 154 -14.84 -3.24 -7.36
CA ASP A 154 -15.61 -4.24 -8.11
C ASP A 154 -16.55 -3.56 -9.16
N ASP A 155 -16.54 -2.23 -9.26
CA ASP A 155 -17.44 -1.45 -10.15
C ASP A 155 -16.94 -1.40 -11.60
N ARG A 156 -17.01 -2.57 -12.26
CA ARG A 156 -16.48 -2.81 -13.61
C ARG A 156 -17.52 -2.66 -14.71
N ASN A 157 -18.34 -1.60 -14.71
CA ASN A 157 -19.20 -1.33 -15.87
C ASN A 157 -19.25 0.09 -16.40
N GLU A 158 -18.56 1.05 -15.77
CA GLU A 158 -18.38 2.37 -16.38
C GLU A 158 -17.02 2.46 -17.06
N ARG A 159 -17.03 2.50 -18.41
CA ARG A 159 -15.87 2.93 -19.18
C ARG A 159 -15.54 4.36 -18.77
N ARG A 160 -14.54 4.55 -17.92
CA ARG A 160 -14.02 5.88 -17.59
C ARG A 160 -13.03 6.28 -18.66
N ASP A 161 -13.39 7.30 -19.43
CA ASP A 161 -12.54 7.90 -20.44
C ASP A 161 -11.37 8.63 -19.73
N VAL A 162 -10.15 8.11 -19.92
CA VAL A 162 -8.92 8.65 -19.35
C VAL A 162 -8.24 9.68 -20.27
N THR A 163 -8.92 10.13 -21.33
CA THR A 163 -8.41 11.16 -22.23
C THR A 163 -8.14 12.45 -21.44
N PRO A 164 -6.88 12.94 -21.39
CA PRO A 164 -6.55 14.16 -20.67
C PRO A 164 -7.34 15.34 -21.26
N LYS A 165 -8.16 16.01 -20.46
CA LYS A 165 -8.88 17.22 -20.92
C LYS A 165 -7.96 18.44 -21.08
N ASP A 166 -6.73 18.34 -20.57
CA ASP A 166 -5.73 19.39 -20.62
C ASP A 166 -4.75 19.18 -21.78
N LYS A 167 -4.73 20.15 -22.70
CA LYS A 167 -3.85 20.17 -23.88
C LYS A 167 -2.35 20.08 -23.55
N GLN A 168 -1.97 20.36 -22.30
CA GLN A 168 -0.58 20.26 -21.85
C GLN A 168 -0.16 18.80 -21.57
N ALA A 169 -1.09 17.95 -21.12
CA ALA A 169 -0.83 16.55 -20.85
C ALA A 169 -0.72 15.70 -22.12
N GLU A 170 -1.49 16.04 -23.18
CA GLU A 170 -1.35 15.40 -24.49
C GLU A 170 0.04 15.63 -25.11
N ASN A 171 0.61 16.83 -24.94
CA ASN A 171 1.94 17.14 -25.46
C ASN A 171 3.05 16.34 -24.76
N LEU A 172 2.94 16.11 -23.44
CA LEU A 172 3.88 15.27 -22.70
C LEU A 172 3.77 13.79 -23.11
N PHE A 173 2.55 13.30 -23.31
CA PHE A 173 2.31 11.93 -23.76
C PHE A 173 2.87 11.69 -25.16
N THR A 174 2.68 12.65 -26.07
CA THR A 174 3.17 12.57 -27.45
C THR A 174 4.70 12.63 -27.48
N GLN A 175 5.32 13.52 -26.70
CA GLN A 175 6.79 13.58 -26.56
C GLN A 175 7.40 12.31 -25.95
N ALA A 176 6.71 11.65 -25.02
CA ALA A 176 7.18 10.40 -24.43
C ALA A 176 7.13 9.22 -25.43
N LEU A 177 6.17 9.23 -26.35
CA LEU A 177 6.03 8.24 -27.42
C LEU A 177 6.98 8.49 -28.61
N GLU A 178 7.46 9.72 -28.78
CA GLU A 178 8.36 10.14 -29.85
C GLU A 178 9.86 10.04 -29.50
N GLN A 179 10.23 9.63 -28.28
CA GLN A 179 11.64 9.41 -27.96
C GLN A 179 12.20 8.27 -28.82
N PRO A 180 13.30 8.49 -29.56
CA PRO A 180 13.93 7.42 -30.33
C PRO A 180 14.39 6.33 -29.37
N VAL A 181 13.98 5.09 -29.61
CA VAL A 181 14.60 3.92 -29.01
C VAL A 181 16.05 3.92 -29.47
N GLU A 182 16.97 4.35 -28.60
CA GLU A 182 18.40 4.24 -28.85
C GLU A 182 18.72 2.75 -28.95
N GLN A 183 18.88 2.28 -30.18
CA GLN A 183 19.24 0.90 -30.50
C GLN A 183 20.55 0.59 -29.81
N THR A 184 20.50 -0.19 -28.73
CA THR A 184 21.70 -0.81 -28.18
C THR A 184 22.21 -1.81 -29.22
N GLN A 185 23.25 -1.42 -29.95
CA GLN A 185 23.95 -2.30 -30.89
C GLN A 185 24.53 -3.49 -30.10
N GLU A 186 24.08 -4.70 -30.46
CA GLU A 186 24.78 -5.93 -30.14
C GLU A 186 26.09 -6.01 -30.95
N GLU A 187 27.22 -6.16 -30.27
CA GLU A 187 28.46 -6.67 -30.85
C GLU A 187 29.10 -7.70 -29.89
N PRO A 188 29.92 -8.64 -30.40
CA PRO A 188 29.63 -10.07 -30.26
C PRO A 188 30.35 -10.78 -29.11
N LYS A 189 29.80 -11.94 -28.72
CA LYS A 189 30.39 -12.92 -27.81
C LYS A 189 31.80 -13.35 -28.26
N GLU A 190 32.82 -13.02 -27.47
CA GLU A 190 34.10 -13.72 -27.49
C GLU A 190 34.23 -14.59 -26.23
N LYS A 191 34.32 -15.92 -26.41
CA LYS A 191 34.61 -16.89 -25.36
C LYS A 191 36.10 -16.87 -25.02
N PRO A 192 36.51 -16.83 -23.74
CA PRO A 192 37.79 -17.41 -23.34
C PRO A 192 37.60 -18.86 -22.91
N LYS A 193 38.41 -19.73 -23.52
CA LYS A 193 38.56 -21.15 -23.22
C LYS A 193 39.01 -21.38 -21.78
N SER A 194 38.54 -22.50 -21.21
CA SER A 194 39.01 -23.07 -19.95
C SER A 194 40.54 -23.25 -19.93
N LYS A 195 41.18 -22.89 -18.80
CA LYS A 195 42.32 -23.65 -18.30
C LYS A 195 42.09 -24.00 -16.83
N LYS A 196 42.28 -25.29 -16.58
CA LYS A 196 42.11 -26.05 -15.34
C LYS A 196 43.02 -25.53 -14.23
N THR A 197 42.52 -25.56 -13.00
CA THR A 197 43.36 -25.81 -11.82
C THR A 197 42.58 -26.65 -10.81
N THR A 198 42.76 -27.97 -10.89
CA THR A 198 42.66 -28.87 -9.73
C THR A 198 44.06 -29.36 -9.44
N ALA A 199 44.44 -29.22 -8.17
CA ALA A 199 45.75 -29.48 -7.59
C ALA A 199 46.18 -30.96 -7.64
N LYS A 200 47.50 -31.19 -7.68
CA LYS A 200 48.16 -32.32 -7.00
C LYS A 200 49.69 -32.16 -6.96
N THR A 201 50.27 -32.27 -5.76
CA THR A 201 51.59 -32.85 -5.36
C THR A 201 52.85 -32.37 -6.11
N ALA A 202 53.96 -31.99 -5.48
CA ALA A 202 54.55 -32.33 -4.19
C ALA A 202 55.48 -31.19 -3.73
#